data_AF-A0A963T1S1-F1
#
_entry.id   AF-A0A963T1S1-F1
#
_cell.length_a   1.000
_cell.length_b   1.000
_cell.length_c   1.000
_cell.angle_alpha   90.00
_cell.angle_beta   90.00
_cell.angle_gamma   90.00
#
_symmetry.space_group_name_H-M   'P 1'
#
loop_
_entity.id
_entity.type
_entity.pdbx_description
1 polymer ?
#
loop_
_entity_poly.entity_id
_entity_poly.type
_entity_poly.pdbx_seq_one_letter_code
_entity_poly.pdbx_strand_id
1 'polypeptide(L)'
;MTYVVTENCINCKFQDCVTVCPVDCFYEGENFLVIHPEECIDCGVCEPECPADAIRADTETGLGEWLAINAKYAGIWPNITEIGIVPPDAANWNGRPDKAGLLITGDAPPEPQAQKPIYEAGDMPSDADAEHYEVDGAAVAFPKPEDDARIVILDPIDTEEPEGFEVDGLRVNP
;
A
#
# COMPACT_ATOMS: atom_id res chain seq x y z
N MET A 1 -7.93 9.07 -18.08
CA MET A 1 -8.09 9.58 -16.72
C MET A 1 -8.54 8.39 -15.92
N THR A 2 -7.90 8.19 -14.78
CA THR A 2 -8.06 7.03 -13.94
C THR A 2 -7.83 7.43 -12.49
N TYR A 3 -8.10 6.51 -11.57
CA TYR A 3 -7.73 6.65 -10.18
C TYR A 3 -6.52 5.78 -9.88
N VAL A 4 -5.71 6.22 -8.94
CA VAL A 4 -4.43 5.61 -8.59
C VAL A 4 -4.40 5.36 -7.09
N VAL A 5 -4.05 4.13 -6.69
CA VAL A 5 -3.76 3.81 -5.29
C VAL A 5 -2.32 4.22 -4.98
N THR A 6 -2.11 4.96 -3.89
CA THR A 6 -0.81 5.51 -3.46
C THR A 6 -0.33 4.88 -2.15
N GLU A 7 0.86 5.29 -1.72
CA GLU A 7 1.62 4.77 -0.58
C GLU A 7 0.80 4.42 0.65
N ASN A 8 -0.17 5.27 1.05
CA ASN A 8 -0.83 5.08 2.32
C ASN A 8 -1.72 3.82 2.37
N CYS A 9 -1.99 3.16 1.24
CA CYS A 9 -2.68 1.87 1.23
C CYS A 9 -1.79 0.72 1.72
N ILE A 10 -0.46 0.82 1.56
CA ILE A 10 0.49 -0.24 1.92
C ILE A 10 0.34 -0.55 3.42
N ASN A 11 0.16 -1.84 3.73
CA ASN A 11 -0.09 -2.39 5.07
C ASN A 11 -1.40 -1.95 5.75
N CYS A 12 -2.13 -0.98 5.18
CA CYS A 12 -3.48 -0.65 5.61
C CYS A 12 -4.50 -1.59 4.97
N LYS A 13 -4.49 -1.66 3.62
CA LYS A 13 -5.29 -2.61 2.83
C LYS A 13 -6.73 -2.78 3.37
N PHE A 14 -7.46 -1.67 3.60
CA PHE A 14 -8.80 -1.69 4.19
C PHE A 14 -9.89 -2.29 3.28
N GLN A 15 -9.70 -2.21 1.96
CA GLN A 15 -10.54 -2.82 0.93
C GLN A 15 -11.97 -2.25 0.76
N ASP A 16 -12.39 -1.21 1.49
CA ASP A 16 -13.70 -0.57 1.33
C ASP A 16 -13.97 -0.11 -0.11
N CYS A 17 -12.92 0.37 -0.79
CA CYS A 17 -12.96 0.82 -2.18
C CYS A 17 -13.43 -0.24 -3.18
N VAL A 18 -13.25 -1.54 -2.87
CA VAL A 18 -13.66 -2.65 -3.74
C VAL A 18 -15.19 -2.70 -3.85
N THR A 19 -15.90 -2.48 -2.75
CA THR A 19 -17.36 -2.65 -2.69
C THR A 19 -18.15 -1.61 -3.48
N VAL A 20 -17.52 -0.48 -3.78
CA VAL A 20 -18.15 0.64 -4.48
C VAL A 20 -17.73 0.72 -5.95
N CYS A 21 -16.75 -0.06 -6.39
CA CYS A 21 -16.26 -0.01 -7.76
C CYS A 21 -17.29 -0.60 -8.74
N PRO A 22 -17.84 0.16 -9.69
CA PRO A 22 -18.92 -0.32 -10.57
C PRO A 22 -18.44 -1.24 -11.70
N VAL A 23 -17.12 -1.36 -11.87
CA VAL A 23 -16.46 -2.10 -12.97
C VAL A 23 -15.41 -3.08 -12.46
N ASP A 24 -15.38 -3.33 -11.14
CA ASP A 24 -14.51 -4.33 -10.51
C ASP A 24 -13.02 -4.20 -10.91
N CYS A 25 -12.50 -2.98 -11.10
CA CYS A 25 -11.15 -2.78 -11.63
C CYS A 25 -10.03 -2.78 -10.57
N PHE A 26 -10.22 -3.46 -9.43
CA PHE A 26 -9.22 -3.57 -8.37
C PHE A 26 -8.49 -4.91 -8.41
N TYR A 27 -7.20 -4.87 -8.12
CA TYR A 27 -6.34 -6.06 -8.13
C TYR A 27 -5.52 -6.12 -6.85
N GLU A 28 -5.38 -7.32 -6.30
CA GLU A 28 -4.93 -7.55 -4.93
C GLU A 28 -3.50 -8.10 -4.88
N GLY A 29 -2.58 -7.32 -4.31
CA GLY A 29 -1.28 -7.79 -3.88
C GLY A 29 -1.31 -8.28 -2.43
N GLU A 30 -0.16 -8.69 -1.91
CA GLU A 30 -0.08 -9.21 -0.54
C GLU A 30 -0.49 -8.14 0.48
N ASN A 31 0.09 -6.94 0.39
CA ASN A 31 -0.12 -5.82 1.33
C ASN A 31 -0.64 -4.51 0.69
N PHE A 32 -1.15 -4.57 -0.55
CA PHE A 32 -1.54 -3.40 -1.33
C PHE A 32 -2.66 -3.75 -2.32
N LEU A 33 -3.44 -2.76 -2.73
CA LEU A 33 -4.37 -2.86 -3.86
C LEU A 33 -3.91 -1.93 -4.97
N VAL A 34 -4.23 -2.27 -6.21
CA VAL A 34 -4.04 -1.40 -7.37
C VAL A 34 -5.32 -1.28 -8.19
N ILE A 35 -5.44 -0.17 -8.91
CA ILE A 35 -6.52 0.08 -9.86
C ILE A 35 -5.99 -0.16 -11.28
N HIS A 36 -6.70 -0.93 -12.09
CA HIS A 36 -6.35 -1.10 -13.50
C HIS A 36 -6.71 0.15 -14.31
N PRO A 37 -5.73 0.86 -14.90
CA PRO A 37 -5.95 2.18 -15.47
C PRO A 37 -6.84 2.16 -16.72
N GLU A 38 -6.84 1.06 -17.48
CA GLU A 38 -7.66 0.91 -18.68
C GLU A 38 -9.10 0.43 -18.39
N GLU A 39 -9.35 -0.15 -17.23
CA GLU A 39 -10.68 -0.65 -16.83
C GLU A 39 -11.44 0.38 -16.00
N CYS A 40 -10.71 1.21 -15.24
CA CYS A 40 -11.28 2.31 -14.49
C CYS A 40 -12.02 3.29 -15.42
N ILE A 41 -13.26 3.61 -15.05
CA ILE A 41 -14.11 4.53 -15.81
C ILE A 41 -14.16 5.96 -15.23
N ASP A 42 -13.21 6.30 -14.35
CA ASP A 42 -13.08 7.65 -13.77
C ASP A 42 -14.35 8.17 -13.08
N CYS A 43 -15.02 7.29 -12.32
CA CYS A 43 -16.27 7.63 -11.64
C CYS A 43 -16.10 8.29 -10.27
N GLY A 44 -14.92 8.21 -9.66
CA GLY A 44 -14.56 8.86 -8.39
C GLY A 44 -15.21 8.34 -7.13
N VAL A 45 -16.00 7.27 -7.19
CA VAL A 45 -16.72 6.74 -6.01
C VAL A 45 -15.80 6.05 -5.00
N CYS A 46 -14.65 5.53 -5.42
CA CYS A 46 -13.73 4.80 -4.55
C CYS A 46 -12.83 5.73 -3.71
N GLU A 47 -12.58 6.95 -4.18
CA GLU A 47 -11.73 7.95 -3.51
C GLU A 47 -12.22 8.29 -2.09
N PRO A 48 -13.47 8.74 -1.86
CA PRO A 48 -13.95 9.10 -0.53
C PRO A 48 -14.18 7.88 0.38
N GLU A 49 -14.22 6.68 -0.17
CA GLU A 49 -14.48 5.45 0.59
C GLU A 49 -13.21 4.84 1.17
N CYS A 50 -12.02 5.26 0.73
CA CYS A 50 -10.76 4.75 1.25
C CYS A 50 -10.46 5.33 2.64
N PRO A 51 -10.45 4.53 3.74
CA PRO A 51 -10.17 5.05 5.07
C PRO A 51 -8.72 5.52 5.27
N ALA A 52 -7.82 5.03 4.42
CA ALA A 52 -6.43 5.47 4.37
C ALA A 52 -6.21 6.72 3.51
N ASP A 53 -7.26 7.28 2.89
CA ASP A 53 -7.12 8.40 1.97
C ASP A 53 -5.99 8.18 0.95
N ALA A 54 -5.93 6.97 0.39
CA ALA A 54 -4.82 6.48 -0.44
C ALA A 54 -5.17 6.41 -1.92
N ILE A 55 -6.30 6.98 -2.34
CA ILE A 55 -6.77 6.95 -3.73
C ILE A 55 -6.83 8.39 -4.23
N ARG A 56 -6.22 8.64 -5.38
CA ARG A 56 -6.11 9.98 -5.99
C ARG A 56 -6.41 9.92 -7.49
N ALA A 57 -6.87 11.03 -8.06
CA ALA A 57 -7.06 11.13 -9.50
C ALA A 57 -5.70 11.22 -10.21
N ASP A 58 -5.52 10.53 -11.33
CA ASP A 58 -4.26 10.54 -12.11
C ASP A 58 -3.88 11.93 -12.67
N THR A 59 -4.83 12.87 -12.64
CA THR A 59 -4.64 14.27 -13.00
C THR A 59 -3.89 15.09 -11.93
N GLU A 60 -3.78 14.59 -10.71
CA GLU A 60 -2.98 15.21 -9.66
C GLU A 60 -1.47 15.08 -9.94
N THR A 61 -0.71 16.09 -9.50
CA THR A 61 0.74 16.14 -9.76
C THR A 61 1.50 15.16 -8.88
N GLY A 62 2.57 14.54 -9.41
CA GLY A 62 3.46 13.68 -8.63
C GLY A 62 3.06 12.20 -8.59
N LEU A 63 1.98 11.81 -9.27
CA LEU A 63 1.47 10.43 -9.22
C LEU A 63 1.98 9.50 -10.35
N GLY A 64 2.88 9.98 -11.20
CA GLY A 64 3.32 9.22 -12.39
C GLY A 64 3.94 7.85 -12.04
N GLU A 65 4.68 7.79 -10.94
CA GLU A 65 5.32 6.56 -10.44
C GLU A 65 4.27 5.59 -9.88
N TRP A 66 3.32 6.08 -9.08
CA TRP A 66 2.19 5.30 -8.57
C TRP A 66 1.28 4.80 -9.69
N LEU A 67 1.05 5.59 -10.73
CA LEU A 67 0.30 5.17 -11.91
C LEU A 67 1.00 3.99 -12.62
N ALA A 68 2.33 4.04 -12.76
CA ALA A 68 3.10 2.95 -13.34
C ALA A 68 3.05 1.68 -12.49
N ILE A 69 3.12 1.81 -11.16
CA ILE A 69 2.94 0.71 -10.21
C ILE A 69 1.55 0.07 -10.38
N ASN A 70 0.50 0.90 -10.39
CA ASN A 70 -0.87 0.43 -10.52
C ASN A 70 -1.09 -0.32 -11.85
N ALA A 71 -0.62 0.27 -12.96
CA ALA A 71 -0.69 -0.34 -14.28
C ALA A 71 0.04 -1.68 -14.35
N LYS A 72 1.26 -1.76 -13.77
CA LYS A 72 2.07 -2.97 -13.78
C LYS A 72 1.39 -4.11 -13.03
N TYR A 73 1.04 -3.87 -11.77
CA TYR A 73 0.54 -4.95 -10.90
C TYR A 73 -0.91 -5.32 -11.21
N ALA A 74 -1.72 -4.42 -11.78
CA ALA A 74 -3.06 -4.78 -12.26
C ALA A 74 -3.02 -5.82 -13.40
N GLY A 75 -1.90 -5.92 -14.14
CA GLY A 75 -1.71 -6.95 -15.17
C GLY A 75 -1.19 -8.29 -14.64
N ILE A 76 -0.90 -8.42 -13.35
CA ILE A 76 -0.21 -9.59 -12.76
C ILE A 76 -0.99 -10.16 -11.57
N TRP A 77 -1.49 -9.30 -10.69
CA TRP A 77 -2.23 -9.70 -9.51
C TRP A 77 -3.66 -10.15 -9.84
N PRO A 78 -4.29 -10.95 -8.97
CA PRO A 78 -5.68 -11.37 -9.13
C PRO A 78 -6.63 -10.21 -8.90
N ASN A 79 -7.75 -10.26 -9.61
CA ASN A 79 -8.86 -9.34 -9.42
C ASN A 79 -9.56 -9.58 -8.08
N ILE A 80 -9.94 -8.50 -7.38
CA ILE A 80 -10.69 -8.53 -6.13
C ILE A 80 -12.02 -7.79 -6.30
N THR A 81 -13.13 -8.48 -6.04
CA THR A 81 -14.51 -7.96 -6.22
C THR A 81 -15.32 -7.93 -4.94
N GLU A 82 -14.80 -8.51 -3.87
CA GLU A 82 -15.43 -8.56 -2.54
C GLU A 82 -14.36 -8.26 -1.49
N ILE A 83 -14.77 -7.73 -0.33
CA ILE A 83 -13.85 -7.54 0.79
C ILE A 83 -13.36 -8.92 1.26
N GLY A 84 -12.05 -9.10 1.20
CA GLY A 84 -11.31 -10.20 1.79
C GLY A 84 -11.01 -9.92 3.27
N ILE A 85 -9.76 -10.14 3.67
CA ILE A 85 -9.36 -10.02 5.08
C ILE A 85 -8.53 -8.77 5.28
N VAL A 86 -9.09 -7.82 6.03
CA VAL A 86 -8.41 -6.58 6.42
C VAL A 86 -7.35 -6.90 7.49
N PRO A 87 -6.13 -6.36 7.38
CA PRO A 87 -5.09 -6.52 8.41
C PRO A 87 -5.59 -6.04 9.78
N PRO A 88 -5.42 -6.83 10.85
CA PRO A 88 -5.87 -6.44 12.19
C PRO A 88 -5.15 -5.20 12.73
N ASP A 89 -3.96 -4.88 12.19
CA ASP A 89 -3.14 -3.73 12.51
C ASP A 89 -3.23 -2.60 11.47
N ALA A 90 -4.16 -2.67 10.50
CA ALA A 90 -4.31 -1.67 9.43
C ALA A 90 -4.37 -0.21 9.92
N ALA A 91 -5.09 0.02 11.02
CA ALA A 91 -5.21 1.35 11.64
C ALA A 91 -3.86 1.88 12.17
N ASN A 92 -2.95 0.99 12.59
CA ASN A 92 -1.61 1.35 13.04
C ASN A 92 -0.66 1.64 11.89
N TRP A 93 -1.06 1.45 10.63
CA TRP A 93 -0.27 1.80 9.44
C TRP A 93 -0.78 3.06 8.75
N ASN A 94 -1.98 3.52 9.08
CA ASN A 94 -2.60 4.66 8.43
C ASN A 94 -1.84 5.95 8.79
N GLY A 95 -1.39 6.68 7.78
CA GLY A 95 -0.68 7.95 7.92
C GLY A 95 0.82 7.81 8.23
N ARG A 96 1.37 6.58 8.28
CA ARG A 96 2.82 6.40 8.38
C ARG A 96 3.50 6.77 7.06
N PRO A 97 4.61 7.52 7.10
CA PRO A 97 5.44 7.76 5.92
C PRO A 97 6.24 6.50 5.55
N ASP A 98 6.95 6.56 4.42
CA ASP A 98 8.00 5.62 4.04
C ASP A 98 7.54 4.17 3.86
N LYS A 99 6.25 3.97 3.55
CA LYS A 99 5.69 2.65 3.29
C LYS A 99 5.96 2.15 1.88
N ALA A 100 6.38 3.00 0.95
CA ALA A 100 6.71 2.58 -0.41
C ALA A 100 7.81 1.51 -0.44
N GLY A 101 8.80 1.61 0.45
CA GLY A 101 9.85 0.59 0.62
C GLY A 101 9.37 -0.75 1.22
N LEU A 102 8.13 -0.80 1.71
CA LEU A 102 7.50 -1.99 2.28
C LEU A 102 6.57 -2.72 1.29
N LEU A 103 6.41 -2.21 0.06
CA LEU A 103 5.53 -2.83 -0.92
C LEU A 103 6.03 -4.24 -1.30
N ILE A 104 5.16 -5.25 -1.16
CA ILE A 104 5.48 -6.62 -1.57
C ILE A 104 5.07 -6.80 -3.03
N THR A 105 6.06 -6.96 -3.93
CA THR A 105 5.87 -6.97 -5.40
C THR A 105 5.77 -8.37 -6.02
N GLY A 106 5.75 -9.42 -5.19
CA GLY A 106 5.68 -10.81 -5.63
C GLY A 106 4.35 -11.23 -6.27
N ASP A 107 4.30 -12.47 -6.76
CA ASP A 107 3.06 -13.10 -7.17
C ASP A 107 2.08 -13.10 -5.99
N ALA A 108 0.89 -12.54 -6.19
CA ALA A 108 -0.12 -12.52 -5.15
C ALA A 108 -0.51 -13.95 -4.75
N PRO A 109 -0.77 -14.19 -3.45
CA PRO A 109 -1.12 -15.51 -2.97
C PRO A 109 -2.40 -16.04 -3.67
N PRO A 110 -2.49 -17.37 -3.92
CA PRO A 110 -3.59 -17.97 -4.68
C PRO A 110 -4.97 -17.93 -3.98
N GLU A 111 -5.05 -17.46 -2.73
CA GLU A 111 -6.27 -17.34 -1.94
C GLU A 111 -6.25 -16.02 -1.15
N PRO A 112 -7.40 -15.36 -0.88
CA PRO A 112 -7.48 -14.19 0.00
C PRO A 112 -7.01 -14.57 1.41
N GLN A 113 -5.80 -14.15 1.80
CA GLN A 113 -5.22 -14.52 3.09
C GLN A 113 -5.46 -13.41 4.11
N ALA A 114 -5.69 -13.80 5.36
CA ALA A 114 -5.48 -12.88 6.48
C ALA A 114 -4.03 -12.48 6.45
N GLN A 115 -3.73 -11.20 6.22
CA GLN A 115 -2.37 -10.73 6.43
C GLN A 115 -2.03 -10.97 7.91
N LYS A 116 -1.06 -11.86 8.15
CA LYS A 116 -0.34 -11.88 9.42
C LYS A 116 0.38 -10.53 9.56
N PRO A 117 0.55 -9.98 10.77
CA PRO A 117 1.41 -8.82 10.99
C PRO A 117 2.77 -9.08 10.33
N ILE A 118 3.11 -8.22 9.38
CA ILE A 118 4.18 -8.44 8.40
C ILE A 118 5.57 -8.05 8.93
N TYR A 119 5.78 -7.94 10.24
CA TYR A 119 7.06 -7.44 10.74
C TYR A 119 7.55 -8.25 11.94
N GLU A 120 8.88 -8.43 12.03
CA GLU A 120 9.63 -8.95 13.19
C GLU A 120 10.20 -7.85 14.11
N ALA A 121 10.66 -8.21 15.33
CA ALA A 121 10.87 -7.27 16.45
C ALA A 121 12.11 -6.40 16.24
N GLY A 122 12.66 -6.45 15.03
CA GLY A 122 13.83 -5.73 14.57
C GLY A 122 13.62 -5.02 13.22
N ASP A 123 12.42 -5.04 12.64
CA ASP A 123 12.11 -4.35 11.36
C ASP A 123 11.44 -2.98 11.60
N MET A 124 11.49 -2.46 12.83
CA MET A 124 11.09 -1.08 13.09
C MET A 124 12.03 -0.13 12.33
N PRO A 125 11.52 1.00 11.78
CA PRO A 125 12.36 2.07 11.24
C PRO A 125 13.45 2.46 12.26
N SER A 126 14.60 2.94 11.77
CA SER A 126 15.83 3.17 12.54
C SER A 126 15.69 4.12 13.75
N ASP A 127 14.54 4.76 13.93
CA ASP A 127 14.16 5.50 15.14
C ASP A 127 13.66 4.55 16.24
N ALA A 128 14.33 3.39 16.39
CA ALA A 128 13.95 2.23 17.20
C ALA A 128 13.88 2.46 18.73
N ASP A 129 14.04 3.70 19.19
CA ASP A 129 13.74 4.11 20.56
C ASP A 129 12.29 4.63 20.72
N ALA A 130 11.59 4.85 19.61
CA ALA A 130 10.22 5.32 19.61
C ALA A 130 9.27 4.13 19.86
N GLU A 131 8.78 3.98 21.10
CA GLU A 131 7.67 3.04 21.39
C GLU A 131 6.37 3.44 20.65
N HIS A 132 6.33 4.66 20.09
CA HIS A 132 5.17 5.26 19.45
C HIS A 132 5.61 6.14 18.27
N TYR A 133 4.80 6.21 17.22
CA TYR A 133 4.89 7.24 16.19
C TYR A 133 3.69 8.21 16.32
N GLU A 134 3.83 9.46 15.90
CA GLU A 134 2.78 10.49 16.04
C GLU A 134 1.96 10.61 14.76
N VAL A 135 0.64 10.43 14.85
CA VAL A 135 -0.34 10.71 13.78
C VAL A 135 -1.31 11.75 14.29
N ASP A 136 -1.38 12.92 13.65
CA ASP A 136 -2.30 14.01 14.03
C ASP A 136 -2.26 14.39 15.53
N GLY A 137 -1.08 14.34 16.15
CA GLY A 137 -0.90 14.64 17.57
C GLY A 137 -1.16 13.45 18.51
N ALA A 138 -1.51 12.28 17.99
CA ALA A 138 -1.73 11.06 18.75
C ALA A 138 -0.54 10.10 18.65
N ALA A 139 -0.02 9.67 19.79
CA ALA A 139 1.00 8.63 19.87
C ALA A 139 0.36 7.25 19.61
N VAL A 140 0.79 6.57 18.55
CA VAL A 140 0.31 5.25 18.15
C VAL A 140 1.46 4.24 18.33
N ALA A 141 1.19 3.14 19.03
CA ALA A 141 2.20 2.13 19.34
C ALA A 141 2.61 1.32 18.10
N PHE A 142 3.87 0.90 18.03
CA PHE A 142 4.28 -0.14 17.11
C PHE A 142 3.63 -1.47 17.54
N PRO A 143 2.84 -2.16 16.68
CA PRO A 143 2.46 -3.56 16.93
C PRO A 143 3.69 -4.48 17.17
N LYS A 144 3.51 -5.76 17.50
CA LYS A 144 4.60 -6.74 17.68
C LYS A 144 4.48 -7.92 16.71
N PRO A 145 5.59 -8.53 16.32
CA PRO A 145 5.64 -9.68 15.40
C PRO A 145 5.09 -11.00 15.92
N GLU A 146 4.93 -11.94 14.99
CA GLU A 146 4.83 -13.38 15.24
C GLU A 146 5.78 -14.20 14.34
N ASP A 147 6.30 -15.32 14.89
CA ASP A 147 7.61 -15.97 14.62
C ASP A 147 7.85 -16.67 13.23
N ASP A 148 7.20 -16.30 12.12
CA ASP A 148 7.32 -17.09 10.87
C ASP A 148 7.21 -16.40 9.49
N ALA A 149 7.42 -15.08 9.36
CA ALA A 149 7.30 -14.38 8.07
C ALA A 149 8.63 -14.24 7.28
N ARG A 150 8.60 -14.43 5.96
CA ARG A 150 9.72 -14.14 5.03
C ARG A 150 9.41 -12.84 4.27
N ILE A 151 10.27 -11.84 4.35
CA ILE A 151 10.09 -10.54 3.68
C ILE A 151 11.25 -10.27 2.70
N VAL A 152 10.91 -9.63 1.57
CA VAL A 152 11.87 -9.06 0.63
C VAL A 152 12.09 -7.61 1.00
N ILE A 153 13.30 -7.27 1.45
CA ILE A 153 13.72 -5.89 1.74
C ILE A 153 14.30 -5.30 0.46
N LEU A 154 13.82 -4.12 0.04
CA LEU A 154 14.47 -3.33 -1.00
C LEU A 154 15.46 -2.37 -0.32
N ASP A 155 16.72 -2.41 -0.75
CA ASP A 155 17.77 -1.56 -0.20
C ASP A 155 17.49 -0.08 -0.50
N PRO A 156 17.69 0.85 0.46
CA PRO A 156 17.58 2.28 0.20
C PRO A 156 18.54 2.72 -0.91
N ILE A 157 18.07 3.53 -1.87
CA ILE A 157 18.89 4.01 -2.97
C ILE A 157 19.94 4.98 -2.43
N ASP A 158 21.21 4.58 -2.50
CA ASP A 158 22.36 5.38 -2.06
C ASP A 158 22.72 6.44 -3.13
N THR A 159 22.03 7.58 -3.13
CA THR A 159 22.45 8.78 -3.88
C THR A 159 22.23 10.04 -3.06
N GLU A 160 23.28 10.86 -2.95
CA GLU A 160 23.31 12.16 -2.27
C GLU A 160 22.11 13.06 -2.69
N GLU A 161 21.29 13.44 -1.70
CA GLU A 161 20.05 14.26 -1.73
C GLU A 161 18.70 13.47 -1.87
N PRO A 162 17.70 13.80 -1.03
CA PRO A 162 17.06 12.82 -0.13
C PRO A 162 15.88 12.03 -0.72
N GLU A 163 15.68 10.87 -0.10
CA GLU A 163 14.38 10.21 0.16
C GLU A 163 13.57 9.77 -1.07
N GLY A 164 13.86 8.60 -1.60
CA GLY A 164 12.98 7.91 -2.54
C GLY A 164 13.21 6.40 -2.48
N PHE A 165 12.15 5.62 -2.64
CA PHE A 165 12.18 4.16 -2.65
C PHE A 165 12.24 3.65 -4.09
N GLU A 166 12.96 2.56 -4.35
CA GLU A 166 12.87 1.83 -5.61
C GLU A 166 11.88 0.69 -5.45
N VAL A 167 10.87 0.60 -6.31
CA VAL A 167 9.90 -0.49 -6.41
C VAL A 167 10.04 -1.11 -7.79
N ASP A 168 10.67 -2.29 -7.88
CA ASP A 168 10.89 -3.00 -9.14
C ASP A 168 11.45 -2.11 -10.29
N GLY A 169 12.41 -1.24 -9.97
CA GLY A 169 13.02 -0.30 -10.93
C GLY A 169 12.24 0.99 -11.18
N LEU A 170 11.12 1.21 -10.48
CA LEU A 170 10.41 2.48 -10.44
C LEU A 170 10.83 3.24 -9.19
N ARG A 171 11.34 4.46 -9.33
CA ARG A 171 11.54 5.36 -8.19
C ARG A 171 10.16 5.78 -7.67
N VAL A 172 10.02 5.98 -6.37
CA VAL A 172 8.83 6.49 -5.68
C VAL A 172 9.32 7.51 -4.66
N ASN A 173 8.93 8.77 -4.80
CA ASN A 173 9.25 9.80 -3.81
C ASN A 173 8.13 9.88 -2.75
N PRO A 174 8.46 10.10 -1.46
CA PRO A 174 7.49 10.27 -0.38
C PRO A 174 6.70 11.58 -0.47
#